data_AF-A0A524JFZ7-F1
#
_entry.id   AF-A0A524JFZ7-F1
#
_cell.length_a   1.000
_cell.length_b   1.000
_cell.length_c   1.000
_cell.angle_alpha   90.00
_cell.angle_beta   90.00
_cell.angle_gamma   90.00
#
_symmetry.space_group_name_H-M   'P 1'
#
loop_
_entity.id
_entity.type
_entity.pdbx_description
1 polymer ?
#
loop_
_entity_poly.entity_id
_entity_poly.type
_entity_poly.pdbx_seq_one_letter_code
_entity_poly.pdbx_strand_id
1 'polypeptide(L)'
;MAGTAPTELADGLWSWPARHPEWHPGDFGAEVVSFAARADGTLLLIDPLLPVEEPEEALALLDAEAERVERIAILITITYHVRSAESLWQRYQSGHEVSIHSHLAAGKRLTESAEAFVAMTPGERLPGGAMPYAIGKPRRYEYPLHLPDHDALVFGDAVVGVDSGLRVWAQRQIDEEVVRFHRERFNPTLEPLVEIGAGRMLMTHGPSVLSNGSAALRAAIEAPPWYHRPA
;
A
#
# COMPACT_ATOMS: atom_id res chain seq x y z
N MET A 1 -0.20 -17.55 15.60
CA MET A 1 -1.32 -16.83 14.96
C MET A 1 -1.00 -15.36 15.16
N ALA A 2 -0.47 -14.70 14.12
CA ALA A 2 -0.44 -13.24 14.13
C ALA A 2 -1.90 -12.78 14.19
N GLY A 3 -2.22 -11.81 15.05
CA GLY A 3 -3.61 -11.39 15.25
C GLY A 3 -4.15 -10.71 14.00
N THR A 4 -5.40 -11.01 13.64
CA THR A 4 -6.22 -10.29 12.65
C THR A 4 -6.62 -8.89 13.14
N ALA A 5 -6.37 -8.61 14.42
CA ALA A 5 -6.70 -7.37 15.10
C ALA A 5 -5.97 -6.16 14.51
N PRO A 6 -6.66 -5.03 14.27
CA PRO A 6 -6.03 -3.78 13.93
C PRO A 6 -5.06 -3.29 15.00
N THR A 7 -3.97 -2.67 14.57
CA THR A 7 -2.94 -2.09 15.43
C THR A 7 -2.71 -0.63 15.05
N GLU A 8 -2.69 0.26 16.05
CA GLU A 8 -2.28 1.65 15.86
C GLU A 8 -0.74 1.75 15.80
N LEU A 9 -0.21 2.27 14.70
CA LEU A 9 1.22 2.43 14.45
C LEU A 9 1.74 3.80 14.86
N ALA A 10 0.88 4.80 14.80
CA ALA A 10 1.05 6.18 15.26
C ALA A 10 -0.35 6.80 15.43
N ASP A 11 -0.44 7.95 16.09
CA ASP A 11 -1.73 8.65 16.23
C ASP A 11 -2.37 8.89 14.86
N GLY A 12 -3.57 8.36 14.66
CA GLY A 12 -4.28 8.51 13.40
C GLY A 12 -3.79 7.59 12.27
N LEU A 13 -2.94 6.61 12.55
CA LEU A 13 -2.41 5.65 11.58
C LEU A 13 -2.53 4.21 12.10
N TRP A 14 -3.23 3.37 11.37
CA TRP A 14 -3.47 1.98 11.74
C TRP A 14 -3.09 1.02 10.62
N SER A 15 -2.85 -0.22 11.01
CA SER A 15 -2.71 -1.35 10.12
C SER A 15 -3.54 -2.53 10.58
N TRP A 16 -4.03 -3.34 9.66
CA TRP A 16 -4.58 -4.66 9.97
C TRP A 16 -4.10 -5.68 8.93
N PRO A 17 -3.73 -6.90 9.35
CA PRO A 17 -3.41 -7.96 8.42
C PRO A 17 -4.67 -8.69 7.95
N ALA A 18 -4.62 -9.23 6.75
CA ALA A 18 -5.59 -10.17 6.23
C ALA A 18 -4.88 -11.23 5.39
N ARG A 19 -5.47 -12.41 5.30
CA ARG A 19 -4.94 -13.47 4.44
C ARG A 19 -4.98 -13.03 2.98
N HIS A 20 -3.88 -13.23 2.26
CA HIS A 20 -3.82 -12.87 0.84
C HIS A 20 -4.89 -13.65 0.05
N PRO A 21 -5.71 -13.01 -0.81
CA PRO A 21 -6.87 -13.66 -1.43
C PRO A 21 -6.52 -14.83 -2.35
N GLU A 22 -5.41 -14.71 -3.08
CA GLU A 22 -5.00 -15.68 -4.10
C GLU A 22 -3.80 -16.55 -3.67
N TRP A 23 -3.14 -16.20 -2.56
CA TRP A 23 -1.86 -16.80 -2.17
C TRP A 23 -2.09 -17.80 -1.03
N HIS A 24 -1.75 -19.05 -1.28
CA HIS A 24 -2.06 -20.19 -0.40
C HIS A 24 -0.93 -20.45 0.63
N PRO A 25 -1.20 -21.16 1.75
CA PRO A 25 -0.38 -21.12 2.96
C PRO A 25 0.98 -21.81 2.85
N GLY A 26 2.01 -21.25 3.50
CA GLY A 26 3.29 -21.91 3.79
C GLY A 26 4.50 -20.99 3.96
N ASP A 27 4.49 -19.83 3.29
CA ASP A 27 5.67 -18.96 3.13
C ASP A 27 5.36 -17.45 3.23
N PHE A 28 6.36 -16.61 2.95
CA PHE A 28 6.23 -15.17 2.80
C PHE A 28 5.07 -14.79 1.86
N GLY A 29 4.27 -13.81 2.28
CA GLY A 29 3.18 -13.26 1.47
C GLY A 29 1.82 -13.94 1.62
N ALA A 30 1.70 -14.95 2.49
CA ALA A 30 0.41 -15.53 2.88
C ALA A 30 -0.52 -14.51 3.59
N GLU A 31 0.06 -13.52 4.25
CA GLU A 31 -0.64 -12.39 4.86
C GLU A 31 -0.20 -11.09 4.20
N VAL A 32 -1.17 -10.20 4.00
CA VAL A 32 -0.96 -8.83 3.53
C VAL A 32 -1.49 -7.84 4.53
N VAL A 33 -0.87 -6.67 4.57
CA VAL A 33 -1.21 -5.60 5.49
C VAL A 33 -1.93 -4.50 4.72
N SER A 34 -3.05 -4.06 5.28
CA SER A 34 -3.79 -2.88 4.85
C SER A 34 -3.58 -1.75 5.85
N PHE A 35 -3.78 -0.50 5.41
CA PHE A 35 -3.59 0.66 6.28
C PHE A 35 -4.80 1.59 6.27
N ALA A 36 -5.03 2.26 7.38
CA ALA A 36 -5.93 3.39 7.49
C ALA A 36 -5.17 4.59 8.07
N ALA A 37 -5.46 5.79 7.58
CA ALA A 37 -4.83 7.01 8.08
C ALA A 37 -5.82 8.18 8.08
N ARG A 38 -5.91 8.93 9.17
CA ARG A 38 -6.64 10.21 9.21
C ARG A 38 -5.72 11.33 8.77
N ALA A 39 -6.13 12.14 7.79
CA ALA A 39 -5.41 13.34 7.37
C ALA A 39 -6.38 14.35 6.75
N ASP A 40 -6.23 15.63 7.10
CA ASP A 40 -7.04 16.75 6.55
C ASP A 40 -8.55 16.45 6.45
N GLY A 41 -9.16 16.02 7.56
CA GLY A 41 -10.60 15.69 7.63
C GLY A 41 -11.04 14.52 6.74
N THR A 42 -10.09 13.70 6.27
CA THR A 42 -10.31 12.54 5.39
C THR A 42 -9.77 11.27 6.06
N LEU A 43 -10.54 10.18 5.99
CA LEU A 43 -10.04 8.84 6.28
C LEU A 43 -9.49 8.21 4.98
N LEU A 44 -8.19 7.97 4.96
CA LEU A 44 -7.49 7.28 3.88
C LEU A 44 -7.51 5.78 4.15
N LEU A 45 -7.98 4.97 3.20
CA LEU A 45 -7.92 3.51 3.25
C LEU A 45 -6.95 3.03 2.17
N ILE A 46 -5.78 2.50 2.55
CA ILE A 46 -4.71 2.14 1.61
C ILE A 46 -4.67 0.63 1.39
N ASP A 47 -4.81 0.21 0.14
CA ASP A 47 -4.87 -1.19 -0.32
C ASP A 47 -5.78 -2.11 0.53
N PRO A 48 -7.00 -1.67 0.88
CA PRO A 48 -7.77 -2.31 1.93
C PRO A 48 -8.21 -3.73 1.56
N LEU A 49 -7.91 -4.67 2.45
CA LEU A 49 -8.43 -6.03 2.44
C LEU A 49 -9.02 -6.37 3.80
N LEU A 50 -10.31 -6.64 3.84
CA LEU A 50 -10.97 -7.14 5.05
C LEU A 50 -10.65 -8.63 5.24
N PRO A 51 -10.35 -9.08 6.47
CA PRO A 51 -10.29 -10.51 6.78
C PRO A 51 -11.60 -11.22 6.40
N VAL A 52 -11.51 -12.39 5.78
CA VAL A 52 -12.72 -13.13 5.31
C VAL A 52 -13.49 -13.73 6.48
N GLU A 53 -12.80 -14.28 7.49
CA GLU A 53 -13.44 -15.00 8.60
C GLU A 53 -13.82 -14.08 9.76
N GLU A 54 -13.03 -13.04 10.03
CA GLU A 54 -13.17 -12.17 11.21
C GLU A 54 -13.01 -10.67 10.83
N PRO A 55 -13.87 -10.11 9.96
CA PRO A 55 -13.77 -8.70 9.54
C PRO A 55 -14.17 -7.69 10.62
N GLU A 56 -14.82 -8.14 11.71
CA GLU A 56 -15.54 -7.28 12.65
C GLU A 56 -14.64 -6.25 13.33
N GLU A 57 -13.43 -6.63 13.74
CA GLU A 57 -12.52 -5.71 14.43
C GLU A 57 -11.99 -4.62 13.49
N ALA A 58 -11.64 -5.01 12.26
CA ALA A 58 -11.23 -4.05 11.23
C ALA A 58 -12.39 -3.09 10.90
N LEU A 59 -13.60 -3.62 10.68
CA LEU A 59 -14.78 -2.79 10.42
C LEU A 59 -15.12 -1.87 11.59
N ALA A 60 -15.05 -2.35 12.83
CA ALA A 60 -15.32 -1.52 14.01
C ALA A 60 -14.34 -0.35 14.13
N LEU A 61 -13.05 -0.57 13.85
CA LEU A 61 -12.07 0.50 13.75
C LEU A 61 -12.46 1.49 12.64
N LEU A 62 -12.70 1.00 11.42
CA LEU A 62 -12.98 1.87 10.28
C LEU A 62 -14.27 2.68 10.47
N ASP A 63 -15.30 2.10 11.08
CA ASP A 63 -16.55 2.80 11.40
C ASP A 63 -16.32 3.92 12.42
N ALA A 64 -15.61 3.64 13.51
CA ALA A 64 -15.29 4.62 14.54
C ALA A 64 -14.43 5.77 14.02
N GLU A 65 -13.61 5.50 13.00
CA GLU A 65 -12.78 6.50 12.33
C GLU A 65 -13.55 7.28 11.26
N ALA A 66 -14.46 6.63 10.54
CA ALA A 66 -15.35 7.27 9.58
C ALA A 66 -16.25 8.33 10.25
N GLU A 67 -16.76 8.07 11.46
CA GLU A 67 -17.57 9.03 12.23
C GLU A 67 -16.86 10.36 12.54
N ARG A 68 -15.52 10.40 12.43
CA ARG A 68 -14.69 11.56 12.74
C ARG A 68 -14.35 12.43 11.53
N VAL A 69 -14.75 12.01 10.32
CA VAL A 69 -14.35 12.63 9.06
C VAL A 69 -15.55 12.84 8.15
N GLU A 70 -15.41 13.78 7.21
CA GLU A 70 -16.45 14.04 6.21
C GLU A 70 -16.25 13.17 4.96
N ARG A 71 -14.98 12.87 4.63
CA ARG A 71 -14.59 12.18 3.40
C ARG A 71 -13.84 10.89 3.68
N ILE A 72 -13.98 9.95 2.75
CA ILE A 72 -13.20 8.72 2.72
C ILE A 72 -12.54 8.60 1.35
N ALA A 73 -11.23 8.36 1.33
CA ALA A 73 -10.48 8.12 0.10
C ALA A 73 -9.82 6.76 0.16
N ILE A 74 -10.24 5.85 -0.73
CA ILE A 74 -9.62 4.54 -0.90
C ILE A 74 -8.49 4.70 -1.90
N LEU A 75 -7.25 4.47 -1.47
CA LEU A 75 -6.04 4.66 -2.26
C LEU A 75 -5.42 3.30 -2.58
N ILE A 76 -5.38 2.93 -3.85
CA ILE A 76 -4.90 1.63 -4.31
C ILE A 76 -3.54 1.81 -4.99
N THR A 77 -2.48 1.32 -4.35
CA THR A 77 -1.09 1.49 -4.79
C THR A 77 -0.81 0.74 -6.09
N ILE A 78 -1.37 -0.45 -6.28
CA ILE A 78 -1.17 -1.30 -7.47
C ILE A 78 -2.49 -1.92 -7.92
N THR A 79 -2.69 -2.02 -9.23
CA THR A 79 -4.04 -2.23 -9.83
C THR A 79 -4.83 -3.42 -9.30
N TYR A 80 -4.19 -4.51 -8.88
CA TYR A 80 -4.87 -5.70 -8.37
C TYR A 80 -5.13 -5.65 -6.85
N HIS A 81 -4.70 -4.59 -6.16
CA HIS A 81 -5.05 -4.31 -4.76
C HIS A 81 -6.44 -3.69 -4.59
N VAL A 82 -7.29 -3.72 -5.63
CA VAL A 82 -8.71 -3.31 -5.53
C VAL A 82 -9.45 -4.04 -4.42
N ARG A 83 -9.10 -5.31 -4.13
CA ARG A 83 -9.44 -6.04 -2.88
C ARG A 83 -10.84 -5.69 -2.33
N SER A 84 -10.92 -5.13 -1.12
CA SER A 84 -12.16 -4.74 -0.45
C SER A 84 -12.58 -3.30 -0.73
N ALA A 85 -12.03 -2.64 -1.75
CA ALA A 85 -12.38 -1.26 -2.09
C ALA A 85 -13.86 -1.10 -2.43
N GLU A 86 -14.45 -1.98 -3.24
CA GLU A 86 -15.87 -1.87 -3.62
C GLU A 86 -16.79 -2.11 -2.42
N SER A 87 -16.50 -3.10 -1.58
CA SER A 87 -17.32 -3.39 -0.39
C SER A 87 -17.24 -2.27 0.65
N LEU A 88 -16.07 -1.65 0.83
CA LEU A 88 -15.91 -0.49 1.72
C LEU A 88 -16.54 0.77 1.14
N TRP A 89 -16.46 0.98 -0.18
CA TRP A 89 -17.20 2.05 -0.85
C TRP A 89 -18.72 1.89 -0.64
N GLN A 90 -19.26 0.70 -0.88
CA GLN A 90 -20.69 0.39 -0.65
C GLN A 90 -21.10 0.68 0.79
N ARG A 91 -20.25 0.30 1.75
CA ARG A 91 -20.51 0.52 3.18
C ARG A 91 -20.69 1.99 3.52
N TYR A 92 -19.80 2.86 3.02
CA TYR A 92 -19.72 4.24 3.48
C TYR A 92 -20.42 5.27 2.57
N GLN A 93 -20.68 4.95 1.31
CA GLN A 93 -21.19 5.94 0.33
C GLN A 93 -22.53 6.59 0.68
N SER A 94 -23.32 5.99 1.58
CA SER A 94 -24.61 6.55 2.01
C SER A 94 -24.45 7.69 3.04
N GLY A 95 -23.31 7.75 3.74
CA GLY A 95 -23.04 8.73 4.80
C GLY A 95 -21.83 9.63 4.55
N HIS A 96 -20.97 9.29 3.59
CA HIS A 96 -19.72 9.99 3.31
C HIS A 96 -19.52 10.25 1.82
N GLU A 97 -18.75 11.30 1.50
CA GLU A 97 -18.15 11.44 0.17
C GLU A 97 -17.01 10.40 0.06
N VAL A 98 -17.21 9.36 -0.76
CA VAL A 98 -16.23 8.28 -0.94
C VAL A 98 -15.65 8.31 -2.34
N SER A 99 -14.33 8.28 -2.45
CA SER A 99 -13.61 8.23 -3.73
C SER A 99 -12.60 7.08 -3.76
N ILE A 100 -12.39 6.47 -4.92
CA ILE A 100 -11.43 5.38 -5.13
C ILE A 100 -10.35 5.86 -6.10
N HIS A 101 -9.11 5.90 -5.65
CA HIS A 101 -7.98 6.38 -6.43
C HIS A 101 -7.04 5.24 -6.77
N SER A 102 -6.59 5.14 -8.02
CA SER A 102 -5.52 4.20 -8.41
C SER A 102 -4.93 4.55 -9.77
N HIS A 103 -3.96 3.77 -10.24
CA HIS A 103 -3.57 3.75 -11.65
C HIS A 103 -4.79 3.47 -12.56
N LEU A 104 -4.93 4.16 -13.70
CA LEU A 104 -6.08 4.08 -14.61
C LEU A 104 -6.51 2.64 -14.96
N ALA A 105 -5.55 1.74 -15.14
CA ALA A 105 -5.81 0.34 -15.45
C ALA A 105 -6.61 -0.43 -14.37
N ALA A 106 -6.66 0.08 -13.13
CA ALA A 106 -7.47 -0.50 -12.05
C ALA A 106 -8.97 -0.28 -12.27
N GLY A 107 -9.39 0.78 -12.98
CA GLY A 107 -10.82 1.09 -13.14
C GLY A 107 -11.62 -0.02 -13.83
N LYS A 108 -10.97 -0.84 -14.67
CA LYS A 108 -11.61 -2.02 -15.30
C LYS A 108 -11.89 -3.18 -14.34
N ARG A 109 -11.38 -3.11 -13.11
CA ARG A 109 -11.56 -4.11 -12.05
C ARG A 109 -12.65 -3.71 -11.07
N LEU A 110 -13.19 -2.50 -11.20
CA LEU A 110 -14.29 -1.98 -10.40
C LEU A 110 -15.57 -2.09 -11.23
N THR A 111 -16.62 -2.64 -10.64
CA THR A 111 -17.89 -2.88 -11.34
C THR A 111 -18.99 -1.97 -10.81
N GLU A 112 -19.11 -1.90 -9.49
CA GLU A 112 -20.21 -1.22 -8.79
C GLU A 112 -19.85 0.21 -8.40
N SER A 113 -18.57 0.56 -8.45
CA SER A 113 -18.01 1.83 -7.95
C SER A 113 -17.30 2.67 -9.04
N ALA A 114 -17.64 2.42 -10.30
CA ALA A 114 -16.95 3.05 -11.45
C ALA A 114 -17.06 4.59 -11.46
N GLU A 115 -18.16 5.13 -10.94
CA GLU A 115 -18.43 6.56 -10.80
C GLU A 115 -17.61 7.23 -9.68
N ALA A 116 -17.18 6.47 -8.69
CA ALA A 116 -16.33 6.94 -7.60
C ALA A 116 -14.83 6.84 -7.95
N PHE A 117 -14.49 6.21 -9.09
CA PHE A 117 -13.12 5.98 -9.50
C PHE A 117 -12.48 7.25 -10.09
N VAL A 118 -11.31 7.59 -9.57
CA VAL A 118 -10.45 8.69 -10.03
C VAL A 118 -9.07 8.14 -10.34
N ALA A 119 -8.61 8.32 -11.58
CA ALA A 119 -7.26 7.92 -11.95
C ALA A 119 -6.23 8.85 -11.29
N MET A 120 -5.25 8.28 -10.60
CA MET A 120 -4.13 9.02 -10.03
C MET A 120 -3.19 9.53 -11.11
N THR A 121 -2.78 10.79 -10.99
CA THR A 121 -1.63 11.36 -11.70
C THR A 121 -0.45 11.44 -10.74
N PRO A 122 0.67 10.75 -11.01
CA PRO A 122 1.88 10.88 -10.19
C PRO A 122 2.34 12.33 -10.03
N GLY A 123 2.60 12.74 -8.79
CA GLY A 123 2.97 14.11 -8.43
C GLY A 123 1.81 15.08 -8.21
N GLU A 124 0.56 14.64 -8.39
CA GLU A 124 -0.63 15.42 -8.03
C GLU A 124 -1.15 15.03 -6.65
N ARG A 125 -1.67 16.01 -5.91
CA ARG A 125 -2.18 15.81 -4.55
C ARG A 125 -3.52 15.08 -4.58
N LEU A 126 -3.65 14.07 -3.73
CA LEU A 126 -4.87 13.31 -3.47
C LEU A 126 -5.55 13.82 -2.18
N PRO A 127 -6.79 13.38 -1.88
CA PRO A 127 -7.43 13.65 -0.59
C PRO A 127 -6.52 13.28 0.60
N GLY A 128 -6.66 13.99 1.72
CA GLY A 128 -5.78 13.85 2.89
C GLY A 128 -4.32 14.24 2.63
N GLY A 129 -4.04 14.94 1.53
CA GLY A 129 -2.70 15.40 1.18
C GLY A 129 -1.75 14.31 0.69
N ALA A 130 -2.23 13.09 0.46
CA ALA A 130 -1.43 11.98 -0.05
C ALA A 130 -0.87 12.28 -1.46
N MET A 131 0.31 11.74 -1.77
CA MET A 131 1.01 11.98 -3.03
C MET A 131 1.42 10.65 -3.68
N PRO A 132 0.98 10.33 -4.91
CA PRO A 132 1.38 9.15 -5.65
C PRO A 132 2.65 9.41 -6.46
N TYR A 133 3.52 8.42 -6.56
CA TYR A 133 4.78 8.51 -7.31
C TYR A 133 4.90 7.41 -8.37
N ALA A 134 5.39 7.77 -9.56
CA ALA A 134 5.64 6.79 -10.61
C ALA A 134 6.98 6.09 -10.37
N ILE A 135 7.00 4.76 -10.51
CA ILE A 135 8.24 3.97 -10.42
C ILE A 135 8.42 3.07 -11.65
N GLY A 136 9.67 2.69 -11.89
CA GLY A 136 10.09 1.76 -12.93
C GLY A 136 10.40 2.36 -14.30
N LYS A 137 11.23 1.62 -15.06
CA LYS A 137 11.61 1.91 -16.44
C LYS A 137 11.65 0.62 -17.27
N PRO A 138 10.54 0.20 -17.92
CA PRO A 138 9.30 0.95 -18.15
C PRO A 138 8.48 1.19 -16.88
N ARG A 139 7.62 2.23 -16.92
CA ARG A 139 6.75 2.59 -15.80
C ARG A 139 5.87 1.40 -15.42
N ARG A 140 5.84 1.09 -14.13
CA ARG A 140 4.94 0.08 -13.55
C ARG A 140 3.56 0.68 -13.32
N TYR A 141 2.59 -0.20 -13.07
CA TYR A 141 1.24 0.19 -12.65
C TYR A 141 1.10 0.25 -11.13
N GLU A 142 2.23 0.44 -10.45
CA GLU A 142 2.32 0.66 -9.02
C GLU A 142 2.72 2.11 -8.77
N TYR A 143 2.00 2.77 -7.88
CA TYR A 143 2.27 4.10 -7.38
C TYR A 143 2.44 4.05 -5.85
N PRO A 144 3.68 4.08 -5.34
CA PRO A 144 3.92 4.31 -3.92
C PRO A 144 3.29 5.62 -3.47
N LEU A 145 2.74 5.63 -2.25
CA LEU A 145 1.98 6.75 -1.71
C LEU A 145 2.73 7.37 -0.54
N HIS A 146 3.13 8.63 -0.66
CA HIS A 146 3.62 9.42 0.47
C HIS A 146 2.42 10.02 1.21
N LEU A 147 2.42 9.85 2.53
CA LEU A 147 1.44 10.40 3.48
C LEU A 147 2.18 11.42 4.37
N PRO A 148 2.21 12.72 4.00
CA PRO A 148 3.04 13.71 4.69
C PRO A 148 2.72 13.86 6.18
N ASP A 149 1.43 13.87 6.54
CA ASP A 149 0.96 14.04 7.93
C ASP A 149 1.41 12.88 8.86
N HIS A 150 1.76 11.74 8.27
CA HIS A 150 2.16 10.52 8.98
C HIS A 150 3.65 10.21 8.87
N ASP A 151 4.42 11.07 8.17
CA ASP A 151 5.84 10.85 7.87
C ASP A 151 6.08 9.44 7.29
N ALA A 152 5.22 9.04 6.34
CA ALA A 152 5.12 7.66 5.89
C ALA A 152 5.09 7.52 4.37
N LEU A 153 5.77 6.49 3.85
CA LEU A 153 5.69 6.06 2.45
C LEU A 153 5.17 4.63 2.37
N VAL A 154 4.12 4.40 1.58
CA VAL A 154 3.47 3.10 1.40
C VAL A 154 3.90 2.48 0.07
N PHE A 155 4.28 1.20 0.09
CA PHE A 155 4.52 0.41 -1.12
C PHE A 155 3.55 -0.77 -1.20
N GLY A 156 3.08 -1.05 -2.42
CA GLY A 156 2.34 -2.27 -2.72
C GLY A 156 3.30 -3.45 -2.73
N ASP A 157 3.97 -3.67 -3.85
CA ASP A 157 4.76 -4.88 -4.10
C ASP A 157 6.19 -4.60 -4.56
N ALA A 158 6.52 -3.38 -5.00
CA ALA A 158 7.86 -3.07 -5.50
C ALA A 158 8.96 -3.21 -4.42
N VAL A 159 8.59 -2.88 -3.18
CA VAL A 159 9.44 -2.99 -1.99
C VAL A 159 8.64 -3.73 -0.93
N VAL A 160 9.28 -4.68 -0.27
CA VAL A 160 8.67 -5.51 0.77
C VAL A 160 9.52 -5.53 2.02
N GLY A 161 8.88 -5.80 3.15
CA GLY A 161 9.57 -6.11 4.40
C GLY A 161 10.00 -7.56 4.43
N VAL A 162 11.21 -7.85 4.91
CA VAL A 162 11.66 -9.19 5.29
C VAL A 162 12.38 -9.10 6.65
N ASP A 163 12.74 -10.23 7.25
CA ASP A 163 13.40 -10.25 8.57
C ASP A 163 14.68 -9.39 8.63
N SER A 164 15.36 -9.20 7.49
CA SER A 164 16.57 -8.39 7.36
C SER A 164 16.32 -6.94 6.93
N GLY A 165 15.09 -6.44 7.08
CA GLY A 165 14.67 -5.10 6.69
C GLY A 165 13.99 -5.08 5.32
N LEU A 166 14.09 -3.95 4.61
CA LEU A 166 13.43 -3.79 3.31
C LEU A 166 14.21 -4.45 2.17
N ARG A 167 13.49 -4.94 1.16
CA ARG A 167 14.07 -5.44 -0.11
C ARG A 167 13.24 -5.02 -1.31
N VAL A 168 13.92 -4.74 -2.42
CA VAL A 168 13.28 -4.58 -3.73
C VAL A 168 12.88 -5.96 -4.24
N TRP A 169 11.59 -6.16 -4.50
CA TRP A 169 11.06 -7.46 -4.89
C TRP A 169 11.11 -7.66 -6.41
N ALA A 170 11.89 -8.65 -6.83
CA ALA A 170 11.90 -9.16 -8.19
C ALA A 170 10.68 -10.07 -8.42
N GLN A 171 10.01 -9.88 -9.56
CA GLN A 171 8.82 -10.63 -9.95
C GLN A 171 9.15 -11.94 -10.70
N ARG A 172 10.44 -12.24 -10.90
CA ARG A 172 10.93 -13.47 -11.51
C ARG A 172 12.24 -13.89 -10.86
N GLN A 173 12.59 -15.16 -11.05
CA GLN A 173 13.82 -15.74 -10.53
C GLN A 173 15.04 -14.89 -10.90
N ILE A 174 15.94 -14.70 -9.92
CA ILE A 174 17.11 -13.85 -10.07
C ILE A 174 18.15 -14.56 -10.93
N ASP A 175 18.53 -13.88 -12.01
CA ASP A 175 19.67 -14.15 -12.87
C ASP A 175 20.45 -12.83 -13.07
N GLU A 176 21.56 -12.88 -13.82
CA GLU A 176 22.38 -11.69 -14.08
C GLU A 176 21.62 -10.57 -14.80
N GLU A 177 20.63 -10.92 -15.64
CA GLU A 177 19.80 -9.97 -16.36
C GLU A 177 18.88 -9.23 -15.39
N VAL A 178 18.24 -9.95 -14.46
CA VAL A 178 17.38 -9.39 -13.42
C VAL A 178 18.17 -8.46 -12.50
N VAL A 179 19.38 -8.87 -12.06
CA VAL A 179 20.25 -8.02 -11.24
C VAL A 179 20.61 -6.74 -11.99
N ARG A 180 21.04 -6.87 -13.26
CA ARG A 180 21.40 -5.73 -14.10
C ARG A 180 20.23 -4.78 -14.31
N PHE A 181 19.06 -5.33 -14.63
CA PHE A 181 17.84 -4.56 -14.82
C PHE A 181 17.47 -3.77 -13.55
N HIS A 182 17.51 -4.41 -12.38
CA HIS A 182 17.18 -3.71 -11.13
C HIS A 182 18.17 -2.58 -10.87
N ARG A 183 19.47 -2.85 -10.94
CA ARG A 183 20.52 -1.85 -10.73
C ARG A 183 20.44 -0.67 -11.71
N GLU A 184 20.27 -0.93 -13.00
CA GLU A 184 20.45 0.09 -14.05
C GLU A 184 19.14 0.75 -14.49
N ARG A 185 18.00 0.11 -14.27
CA ARG A 185 16.70 0.58 -14.77
C ARG A 185 15.68 0.82 -13.67
N PHE A 186 15.51 -0.12 -12.74
CA PHE A 186 14.42 -0.03 -11.76
C PHE A 186 14.81 0.79 -10.53
N ASN A 187 15.85 0.39 -9.81
CA ASN A 187 16.25 0.99 -8.54
C ASN A 187 16.52 2.51 -8.64
N PRO A 188 17.12 3.06 -9.72
CA PRO A 188 17.27 4.52 -9.86
C PRO A 188 15.95 5.30 -9.85
N THR A 189 14.82 4.65 -10.17
CA THR A 189 13.49 5.29 -10.10
C THR A 189 12.93 5.38 -8.68
N LEU A 190 13.55 4.69 -7.72
CA LEU A 190 13.19 4.74 -6.30
C LEU A 190 13.98 5.82 -5.54
N GLU A 191 15.10 6.33 -6.08
CA GLU A 191 15.90 7.38 -5.41
C GLU A 191 15.09 8.65 -5.07
N PRO A 192 14.19 9.17 -5.94
CA PRO A 192 13.35 10.32 -5.56
C PRO A 192 12.48 10.07 -4.32
N LEU A 193 12.12 8.80 -4.05
CA LEU A 193 11.36 8.42 -2.86
C LEU A 193 12.22 8.43 -1.60
N VAL A 194 13.52 8.20 -1.72
CA VAL A 194 14.48 8.33 -0.61
C VAL A 194 14.61 9.80 -0.21
N GLU A 195 14.63 10.70 -1.19
CA GLU A 195 14.75 12.16 -1.00
C GLU A 195 13.56 12.79 -0.28
N ILE A 196 12.38 12.15 -0.32
CA ILE A 196 11.20 12.56 0.48
C ILE A 196 11.55 12.59 1.97
N GLY A 197 12.43 11.70 2.43
CA GLY A 197 12.89 11.67 3.81
C GLY A 197 11.92 11.06 4.81
N ALA A 198 10.92 10.30 4.35
CA ALA A 198 9.91 9.67 5.21
C ALA A 198 10.53 8.77 6.29
N GLY A 199 10.11 8.96 7.54
CA GLY A 199 10.56 8.19 8.70
C GLY A 199 9.94 6.79 8.78
N ARG A 200 8.77 6.56 8.18
CA ARG A 200 8.08 5.26 8.13
C ARG A 200 7.97 4.72 6.70
N MET A 201 8.14 3.41 6.56
CA MET A 201 7.92 2.65 5.32
C MET A 201 6.87 1.58 5.61
N LEU A 202 5.68 1.77 5.06
CA LEU A 202 4.51 0.91 5.27
C LEU A 202 4.41 -0.11 4.14
N MET A 203 4.59 -1.39 4.46
CA MET A 203 4.68 -2.47 3.47
C MET A 203 3.39 -3.27 3.47
N THR A 204 2.78 -3.49 2.30
CA THR A 204 1.64 -4.42 2.21
C THR A 204 2.07 -5.88 2.33
N HIS A 205 3.36 -6.18 2.13
CA HIS A 205 3.94 -7.50 2.31
C HIS A 205 5.13 -7.45 3.29
N GLY A 206 5.04 -8.28 4.34
CA GLY A 206 6.06 -8.38 5.38
C GLY A 206 6.10 -7.18 6.34
N PRO A 207 7.10 -7.13 7.25
CA PRO A 207 7.16 -6.12 8.30
C PRO A 207 7.40 -4.70 7.76
N SER A 208 6.62 -3.74 8.26
CA SER A 208 6.86 -2.32 8.03
C SER A 208 8.05 -1.80 8.85
N VAL A 209 8.73 -0.75 8.37
CA VAL A 209 9.78 -0.05 9.10
C VAL A 209 9.19 1.23 9.69
N LEU A 210 9.10 1.32 11.01
CA LEU A 210 8.40 2.43 11.69
C LEU A 210 9.32 3.58 12.13
N SER A 211 10.62 3.51 11.82
CA SER A 211 11.59 4.58 12.07
C SER A 211 12.78 4.45 11.11
N ASN A 212 13.44 5.57 10.76
CA ASN A 212 14.56 5.61 9.82
C ASN A 212 14.21 5.04 8.42
N GLY A 213 12.98 5.24 7.97
CA GLY A 213 12.43 4.71 6.72
C GLY A 213 13.29 4.99 5.49
N SER A 214 13.65 6.25 5.25
CA SER A 214 14.49 6.65 4.10
C SER A 214 15.84 5.89 4.07
N ALA A 215 16.49 5.69 5.23
CA ALA A 215 17.72 4.90 5.31
C ALA A 215 17.47 3.41 5.00
N ALA A 216 16.35 2.85 5.47
CA ALA A 216 15.96 1.48 5.15
C ALA A 216 15.65 1.28 3.66
N LEU A 217 15.01 2.26 3.01
CA LEU A 217 14.74 2.23 1.57
C LEU A 217 16.05 2.33 0.76
N ARG A 218 16.98 3.20 1.17
CA ARG A 218 18.32 3.28 0.56
C ARG A 218 19.06 1.94 0.65
N ALA A 219 19.05 1.30 1.82
CA ALA A 219 19.65 -0.02 2.00
C ALA A 219 19.00 -1.09 1.11
N ALA A 220 17.68 -1.04 0.90
CA ALA A 220 16.98 -1.95 0.00
C ALA A 220 17.36 -1.76 -1.47
N ILE A 221 17.57 -0.50 -1.89
CA ILE A 221 17.99 -0.11 -3.24
C ILE A 221 19.43 -0.58 -3.54
N GLU A 222 20.31 -0.53 -2.55
CA GLU A 222 21.72 -0.92 -2.66
C GLU A 222 21.93 -2.44 -2.56
N ALA A 223 20.99 -3.16 -1.95
CA ALA A 223 21.03 -4.61 -1.84
C ALA A 223 20.71 -5.31 -3.18
N PRO A 224 21.17 -6.57 -3.38
CA PRO A 224 20.67 -7.40 -4.47
C PRO A 224 19.14 -7.49 -4.42
N PRO A 225 18.45 -7.54 -5.59
CA PRO A 225 17.02 -7.75 -5.60
C PRO A 225 16.68 -9.05 -4.88
N TRP A 226 15.52 -9.08 -4.26
CA TRP A 226 15.05 -10.25 -3.53
C TRP A 226 13.96 -10.95 -4.34
N TYR A 227 13.97 -12.28 -4.35
CA TYR A 227 12.97 -13.07 -5.05
C TYR A 227 12.43 -14.11 -4.09
N HIS A 228 11.10 -14.21 -4.11
CA HIS A 228 10.38 -15.29 -3.49
C HIS A 228 9.21 -15.64 -4.39
N ARG A 229 8.97 -16.94 -4.51
CA ARG A 229 7.82 -17.49 -5.22
C ARG A 229 6.99 -18.22 -4.17
N PRO A 230 5.65 -18.09 -4.19
CA PRO A 230 4.80 -19.13 -3.63
C PRO A 230 5.31 -20.50 -4.07
N ALA A 231 5.53 -21.42 -3.14
CA ALA A 231 5.59 -22.83 -3.48
C ALA A 231 4.27 -23.31 -4.12
#